data_AF-A0A6J7GQ34-F1
#
_entry.id   AF-A0A6J7GQ34-F1
#
_cell.length_a   1.000
_cell.length_b   1.000
_cell.length_c   1.000
_cell.angle_alpha   90.00
_cell.angle_beta   90.00
_cell.angle_gamma   90.00
#
_symmetry.space_group_name_H-M   'P 1'
#
loop_
_entity.id
_entity.type
_entity.pdbx_description
1 polymer ?
#
loop_
_entity_poly.entity_id
_entity_poly.type
_entity_poly.pdbx_seq_one_letter_code
_entity_poly.pdbx_strand_id
1 'polypeptide(L)'
;MRPRRTHESNAVYRLPGGTEDNDLWTVRAENANGEAIVQSTWVPTDQERAAIADGENVLLTIWGHAHPPVAVGTTAVPLGARPTDGPGEAA
;
A
#
# COMPACT_ATOMS: atom_id res chain seq x y z
N MET A 1 2.21 -7.34 -3.84
CA MET A 1 1.21 -8.09 -3.05
C MET A 1 -0.09 -8.10 -3.84
N ARG A 2 -1.08 -8.94 -3.48
CA ARG A 2 -2.41 -8.91 -4.13
C ARG A 2 -3.54 -8.59 -3.15
N PRO A 3 -4.50 -7.73 -3.52
CA PRO A 3 -5.69 -7.50 -2.70
C PRO A 3 -6.53 -8.77 -2.64
N ARG A 4 -7.18 -9.02 -1.50
CA ARG A 4 -8.00 -10.21 -1.29
C ARG A 4 -9.33 -9.83 -0.67
N ARG A 5 -10.41 -10.40 -1.20
CA ARG A 5 -11.72 -10.37 -0.57
C ARG A 5 -11.68 -11.12 0.75
N THR A 6 -12.21 -10.50 1.79
CA THR A 6 -12.46 -11.11 3.11
C THR A 6 -13.95 -11.27 3.35
N HIS A 7 -14.33 -11.97 4.43
CA HIS A 7 -15.74 -12.04 4.84
C HIS A 7 -16.31 -10.67 5.26
N GLU A 8 -15.46 -9.70 5.57
CA GLU A 8 -15.84 -8.34 6.00
C GLU A 8 -16.00 -7.37 4.83
N SER A 9 -15.50 -7.74 3.65
CA SER A 9 -15.52 -6.85 2.49
C SER A 9 -16.95 -6.50 2.08
N ASN A 10 -17.29 -5.21 2.14
CA ASN A 10 -18.63 -4.68 1.87
C ASN A 10 -18.68 -3.71 0.67
N ALA A 11 -17.53 -3.40 0.06
CA ALA A 11 -17.43 -2.60 -1.14
C ALA A 11 -16.31 -3.11 -2.05
N VAL A 12 -16.43 -2.84 -3.35
CA VAL A 12 -15.39 -3.15 -4.34
C VAL A 12 -15.14 -1.93 -5.22
N TYR A 13 -13.88 -1.55 -5.36
CA TYR A 13 -13.47 -0.57 -6.36
C TYR A 13 -12.96 -1.31 -7.58
N ARG A 14 -13.66 -1.14 -8.70
CA ARG A 14 -13.35 -1.79 -9.96
C ARG A 14 -12.53 -0.86 -10.84
N LEU A 15 -11.52 -1.43 -11.50
CA LEU A 15 -10.83 -0.73 -12.58
C LEU A 15 -11.71 -0.76 -13.84
N PRO A 16 -12.08 0.38 -14.44
CA PRO A 16 -12.81 0.38 -15.71
C PRO A 16 -12.04 -0.39 -16.80
N GLY A 17 -12.68 -1.37 -17.43
CA GLY A 17 -12.05 -2.26 -18.41
C GLY A 17 -11.11 -3.32 -17.80
N GLY A 18 -11.03 -3.43 -16.49
CA GLY A 18 -10.27 -4.46 -15.78
C GLY A 18 -11.03 -5.79 -15.63
N THR A 19 -10.33 -6.80 -15.12
CA THR A 19 -10.89 -8.08 -14.68
C THR A 19 -11.01 -8.12 -13.16
N GLU A 20 -11.57 -9.19 -12.60
CA GLU A 20 -11.62 -9.43 -11.15
C GLU A 20 -10.22 -9.41 -10.49
N ASP A 21 -9.16 -9.74 -11.23
CA ASP A 21 -7.78 -9.62 -10.75
C ASP A 21 -7.36 -8.17 -10.41
N ASN A 22 -8.09 -7.19 -10.96
CA ASN A 22 -7.88 -5.76 -10.74
C ASN A 22 -8.87 -5.17 -9.72
N ASP A 23 -9.77 -5.99 -9.15
CA ASP A 23 -10.76 -5.52 -8.20
C ASP A 23 -10.11 -5.31 -6.81
N LEU A 24 -10.31 -4.11 -6.26
CA LEU A 24 -9.90 -3.78 -4.91
C LEU A 24 -11.08 -3.99 -3.96
N TRP A 25 -11.09 -5.13 -3.30
CA TRP A 25 -12.04 -5.46 -2.24
C TRP A 25 -11.74 -4.66 -0.98
N THR A 26 -12.78 -4.03 -0.42
CA THR A 26 -12.64 -3.10 0.69
C THR A 26 -13.71 -3.26 1.75
N VAL A 27 -13.39 -2.78 2.95
CA VAL A 27 -14.33 -2.43 4.00
C VAL A 27 -14.46 -0.92 4.03
N ARG A 28 -15.66 -0.40 3.83
CA ARG A 28 -16.03 0.97 4.19
C ARG A 28 -16.64 0.95 5.57
N ALA A 29 -16.08 1.73 6.48
CA ALA A 29 -16.49 1.81 7.88
C ALA A 29 -16.25 3.23 8.43
N GLU A 30 -16.54 3.42 9.71
CA GLU A 30 -16.14 4.61 10.47
C GLU A 30 -15.04 4.23 11.45
N ASN A 31 -14.06 5.11 11.67
CA ASN A 31 -13.07 4.95 12.73
C ASN A 31 -13.68 5.30 14.10
N ALA A 32 -12.88 5.20 15.17
CA ALA A 32 -13.33 5.49 16.54
C ALA A 32 -13.82 6.94 16.75
N ASN A 33 -13.47 7.87 15.85
CA ASN A 33 -13.88 9.27 15.88
C ASN A 33 -15.09 9.55 14.98
N GLY A 34 -15.69 8.53 14.35
CA GLY A 34 -16.81 8.69 13.41
C GLY A 34 -16.40 9.15 12.00
N GLU A 35 -15.11 9.13 11.66
CA GLU A 35 -14.64 9.51 10.33
C GLU A 35 -14.70 8.31 9.39
N ALA A 36 -15.18 8.54 8.16
CA ALA A 36 -15.26 7.49 7.15
C ALA A 36 -13.86 6.99 6.75
N ILE A 37 -13.67 5.67 6.76
CA ILE A 37 -12.44 4.99 6.37
C ILE A 37 -12.71 3.94 5.28
N VAL A 38 -11.65 3.64 4.52
CA VAL A 38 -11.61 2.56 3.53
C VAL A 38 -10.41 1.68 3.83
N GLN A 39 -10.64 0.39 4.02
CA GLN A 39 -9.61 -0.59 4.34
C GLN A 39 -9.59 -1.69 3.29
N SER A 40 -8.41 -2.23 2.98
CA SER A 40 -8.24 -3.38 2.09
C SER A 40 -7.24 -4.37 2.67
N THR A 41 -7.48 -5.65 2.48
CA THR A 41 -6.59 -6.73 2.94
C THR A 41 -5.74 -7.23 1.78
N TRP A 42 -4.44 -7.36 2.00
CA TRP A 42 -3.48 -7.81 1.00
C TRP A 42 -2.76 -9.04 1.48
N VAL A 43 -2.58 -10.01 0.59
CA VAL A 43 -1.77 -11.21 0.86
C VAL A 43 -0.45 -11.06 0.11
N PRO A 44 0.69 -11.04 0.82
CA PRO A 44 2.00 -11.10 0.17
C PRO A 44 2.22 -12.43 -0.52
N THR A 45 3.07 -12.45 -1.55
CA THR A 45 3.65 -13.69 -2.09
C THR A 45 4.71 -14.25 -1.14
N ASP A 46 5.20 -15.46 -1.39
CA ASP A 46 6.29 -16.03 -0.58
C ASP A 46 7.59 -15.25 -0.72
N GLN A 47 7.86 -14.74 -1.94
CA GLN A 47 8.99 -13.84 -2.18
C GLN A 47 8.85 -12.54 -1.39
N GLU A 48 7.66 -11.93 -1.37
CA GLU A 48 7.41 -10.70 -0.62
C GLU A 48 7.47 -10.93 0.89
N ARG A 49 7.02 -12.10 1.38
CA ARG A 49 7.21 -12.51 2.78
C ARG A 49 8.68 -12.60 3.14
N ALA A 50 9.49 -13.23 2.29
CA ALA A 50 10.94 -13.34 2.49
C ALA A 50 11.61 -11.96 2.51
N ALA A 51 11.28 -11.10 1.54
CA ALA A 51 11.81 -9.73 1.49
C ALA A 51 11.48 -8.92 2.75
N ILE A 52 10.25 -9.01 3.26
CA ILE A 52 9.86 -8.37 4.52
C ILE A 52 10.64 -8.95 5.70
N ALA A 53 10.83 -10.28 5.76
CA ALA A 53 11.60 -10.93 6.81
C ALA A 53 13.09 -10.52 6.77
N ASP A 54 13.62 -10.26 5.58
CA ASP A 54 14.99 -9.76 5.35
C ASP A 54 15.13 -8.25 5.64
N GLY A 55 14.04 -7.57 6.01
CA GLY A 55 14.04 -6.17 6.44
C GLY A 55 13.60 -5.17 5.38
N GLU A 56 13.05 -5.60 4.24
CA GLU A 56 12.40 -4.67 3.32
C GLU A 56 11.14 -4.03 3.92
N ASN A 57 10.88 -2.79 3.52
CA ASN A 57 9.73 -2.02 3.92
C ASN A 57 8.49 -2.37 3.07
N VAL A 58 7.30 -2.04 3.60
CA VAL A 58 6.05 -2.08 2.81
C VAL A 58 5.85 -0.73 2.11
N LEU A 59 5.61 -0.76 0.81
CA LEU A 59 5.34 0.41 -0.03
C LEU A 59 3.87 0.46 -0.44
N LEU A 60 3.21 1.59 -0.15
CA LEU A 60 1.90 1.93 -0.70
C LEU A 60 2.07 2.96 -1.82
N THR A 61 1.60 2.61 -3.02
CA THR A 61 1.54 3.50 -4.18
C THR A 61 0.09 3.94 -4.38
N ILE A 62 -0.14 5.25 -4.45
CA ILE A 62 -1.44 5.85 -4.77
C ILE A 62 -1.24 6.68 -6.04
N TRP A 63 -1.98 6.35 -7.10
CA TRP A 63 -1.91 7.10 -8.36
C TRP A 63 -2.95 8.21 -8.38
N GLY A 64 -2.54 9.41 -8.81
CA GLY A 64 -3.41 10.58 -8.91
C GLY A 64 -3.61 11.32 -7.58
N HIS A 65 -4.69 12.09 -7.48
CA HIS A 65 -4.93 13.01 -6.36
C HIS A 65 -6.02 12.55 -5.37
N ALA A 66 -6.85 11.57 -5.73
CA ALA A 66 -7.94 11.05 -4.87
C ALA A 66 -8.25 9.57 -5.20
N HIS A 67 -8.46 8.76 -4.17
CA HIS A 67 -8.68 7.30 -4.23
C HIS A 67 -9.76 6.83 -5.23
N PRO A 68 -9.61 5.61 -5.82
CA PRO A 68 -8.39 4.88 -6.18
C PRO A 68 -8.19 4.77 -7.71
N PRO A 69 -6.92 4.74 -8.14
CA PRO A 69 -6.13 3.49 -8.17
C PRO A 69 -4.94 3.46 -7.18
N VAL A 70 -4.68 2.30 -6.54
CA VAL A 70 -3.60 2.07 -5.55
C VAL A 70 -2.93 0.70 -5.69
N ALA A 71 -1.71 0.52 -5.18
CA ALA A 71 -1.01 -0.77 -5.09
C ALA A 71 -0.12 -0.90 -3.84
N VAL A 72 0.12 -2.13 -3.37
CA VAL A 72 1.01 -2.44 -2.24
C VAL A 72 2.10 -3.43 -2.65
N GLY A 73 3.35 -3.14 -2.28
CA GLY A 73 4.52 -3.96 -2.55
C GLY A 73 5.57 -3.87 -1.44
N THR A 74 6.75 -4.45 -1.69
CA THR A 74 7.92 -4.28 -0.82
C THR A 74 8.92 -3.29 -1.44
N THR A 75 9.81 -2.73 -0.62
CA THR A 75 10.88 -1.86 -1.09
C THR A 75 12.11 -1.91 -0.18
N ALA A 76 13.29 -1.92 -0.81
CA ALA A 76 14.58 -1.78 -0.13
C ALA A 76 14.99 -0.31 0.11
N VAL A 77 14.11 0.67 -0.19
CA VAL A 77 14.42 2.09 0.07
C VAL A 77 14.68 2.28 1.57
N PRO A 78 15.83 2.88 1.96
CA PRO A 78 16.16 3.12 3.36
C PRO A 78 15.13 4.00 4.08
N LEU A 79 14.88 3.68 5.35
CA LEU A 79 14.04 4.51 6.21
C LEU A 79 14.78 5.77 6.67
N GLY A 80 14.03 6.86 6.87
CA GLY A 80 14.55 8.13 7.38
C GLY A 80 14.87 9.14 6.28
N ALA A 81 15.35 10.32 6.69
CA ALA A 81 15.81 11.34 5.76
C ALA A 81 17.03 10.83 4.99
N ARG A 82 17.15 11.20 3.70
CA ARG A 82 18.43 11.03 3.00
C ARG A 82 19.51 11.78 3.79
N PRO A 83 20.74 11.23 3.90
CA PRO A 83 21.86 12.03 4.35
C PRO A 83 21.87 13.31 3.51
N THR A 84 21.74 14.47 4.17
CA THR A 84 22.05 15.72 3.50
C THR A 84 23.52 15.64 3.16
N ASP A 85 23.89 15.79 1.89
CA ASP A 85 25.28 16.08 1.53
C ASP A 85 25.66 17.32 2.35
N GLY A 86 26.42 17.11 3.43
CA GLY A 86 26.88 18.19 4.28
C GLY A 86 27.69 19.16 3.42
N PRO A 87 27.69 20.47 3.73
CA PRO A 87 28.53 21.39 2.99
C PRO A 87 29.96 20.90 3.07
N GLY A 88 30.58 20.76 1.89
CA GLY A 88 31.96 20.35 1.74
C GLY A 88 32.87 21.14 2.67
N GLU A 89 33.86 20.43 3.19
CA GLU A 89 35.06 20.94 3.83
C GLU A 89 35.49 22.25 3.15
N ALA A 90 35.22 23.37 3.81
CA ALA A 90 35.82 24.65 3.48
C ALA A 90 37.07 24.78 4.34
N ALA A 91 38.19 24.89 3.62
CA ALA A 91 39.56 25.10 4.07
C ALA A 91 39.74 26.14 5.18
#